data_AF-A0A231VP92-F1
#
_entry.id   AF-A0A231VP92-F1
#
_cell.length_a   1.000
_cell.length_b   1.000
_cell.length_c   1.000
_cell.angle_alpha   90.00
_cell.angle_beta   90.00
_cell.angle_gamma   90.00
#
_symmetry.space_group_name_H-M   'P 1'
#
loop_
_entity.id
_entity.type
_entity.pdbx_description
1 polymer ?
#
loop_
_entity_poly.entity_id
_entity_poly.type
_entity_poly.pdbx_seq_one_letter_code
_entity_poly.pdbx_strand_id
1 'polypeptide(L)' 'NQRRAFQRSKDHYRHTISYCEENMPILEKRLSKYEGDIQQSEMSKDQAFSMTVGKQAFEQRAEAGESLHRLIRHNQAD' A
#
# COMPACT_ATOMS: atom_id res chain seq x y z
N ASN A 1 41.38 11.98 -2.27
CA ASN A 1 40.23 11.36 -1.56
C ASN A 1 39.01 12.30 -1.47
N GLN A 2 39.17 13.56 -1.05
CA GLN A 2 38.07 14.53 -0.87
C GLN A 2 37.21 14.79 -2.12
N ARG A 3 37.82 14.95 -3.31
CA ARG A 3 37.08 15.15 -4.58
C ARG A 3 36.12 14.00 -4.91
N ARG A 4 36.50 12.75 -4.59
CA ARG A 4 35.68 11.56 -4.81
C ARG A 4 34.55 11.47 -3.78
N ALA A 5 34.79 11.87 -2.53
CA ALA A 5 33.74 11.97 -1.51
C ALA A 5 32.68 13.02 -1.90
N PHE A 6 33.10 14.21 -2.34
CA PHE A 6 32.20 15.26 -2.80
C PHE A 6 31.33 14.81 -3.99
N GLN A 7 31.91 14.10 -4.96
CA GLN A 7 31.15 13.58 -6.10
C GLN A 7 30.09 12.56 -5.67
N ARG A 8 30.41 11.65 -4.73
CA ARG A 8 29.43 10.70 -4.18
C ARG A 8 28.26 11.39 -3.50
N SER A 9 28.50 12.46 -2.75
CA SER A 9 27.42 13.26 -2.14
C SER A 9 26.50 13.85 -3.21
N LYS A 10 27.05 14.37 -4.31
CA LYS A 10 26.24 14.88 -5.43
C LYS A 10 25.41 13.80 -6.09
N ASP A 11 25.99 12.62 -6.31
CA ASP A 11 25.28 11.50 -6.92
C ASP A 11 24.16 10.99 -6.01
N HIS A 12 24.39 10.98 -4.70
CA HIS A 12 23.36 10.69 -3.71
C HIS A 12 22.21 11.72 -3.76
N TYR A 13 22.50 13.02 -3.80
CA TYR A 13 21.45 14.03 -3.91
C TYR A 13 20.63 13.91 -5.20
N ARG A 14 21.29 13.64 -6.34
CA ARG A 14 20.60 13.41 -7.60
C ARG A 14 19.66 12.22 -7.51
N HIS A 15 20.14 11.11 -6.94
CA HIS A 15 19.32 9.93 -6.74
C HIS A 15 18.09 10.23 -5.87
N THR A 16 18.25 10.93 -4.74
CA THR A 16 17.12 11.30 -3.88
C THR A 16 16.10 12.17 -4.62
N ILE A 17 16.55 13.15 -5.42
CA ILE A 17 15.65 13.99 -6.22
C ILE A 17 14.88 13.13 -7.23
N SER A 18 15.57 12.31 -8.03
CA SER A 18 14.90 11.45 -9.02
C SER A 18 13.92 10.48 -8.36
N TYR A 19 14.29 9.89 -7.22
CA TYR A 19 13.38 9.03 -6.46
C TYR A 19 12.13 9.80 -6.02
N CYS A 20 12.27 11.02 -5.51
CA CYS A 20 11.12 11.84 -5.13
C CYS A 20 10.24 12.19 -6.34
N GLU A 21 10.84 12.58 -7.47
CA GLU A 21 10.11 12.92 -8.70
C GLU A 21 9.33 11.72 -9.24
N GLU A 22 9.95 10.54 -9.28
CA GLU A 22 9.31 9.30 -9.71
C GLU A 22 8.12 8.91 -8.82
N ASN A 23 8.22 9.15 -7.51
CA ASN A 23 7.20 8.77 -6.54
C ASN A 23 6.18 9.89 -6.25
N MET A 24 6.41 11.12 -6.70
CA MET A 24 5.51 12.26 -6.44
C MET A 24 4.09 12.00 -6.95
N PRO A 25 3.85 11.49 -8.18
CA PRO A 25 2.49 11.31 -8.68
C PRO A 25 1.65 10.33 -7.85
N ILE A 26 2.26 9.24 -7.37
CA ILE A 26 1.54 8.27 -6.54
C ILE A 26 1.25 8.85 -5.15
N LEU A 27 2.19 9.63 -4.59
CA LEU A 27 2.01 10.28 -3.30
C LEU A 27 0.92 11.35 -3.37
N GLU A 28 0.90 12.19 -4.40
CA GLU A 28 -0.16 13.18 -4.63
C GLU A 28 -1.54 12.52 -4.75
N LYS A 29 -1.64 11.44 -5.53
CA LYS A 29 -2.88 10.67 -5.67
C LYS A 29 -3.36 10.12 -4.32
N ARG A 30 -2.46 9.57 -3.50
CA ARG A 30 -2.81 9.06 -2.16
C ARG A 30 -3.19 10.18 -1.21
N LEU A 31 -2.44 11.28 -1.22
CA LEU A 31 -2.68 12.44 -0.36
C LEU A 31 -4.05 13.05 -0.62
N SER A 32 -4.48 13.12 -1.88
CA SER A 32 -5.82 13.62 -2.25
C SER A 32 -6.98 12.85 -1.61
N LYS A 33 -6.76 11.60 -1.21
CA LYS A 33 -7.77 10.74 -0.59
C LYS A 33 -7.61 10.58 0.92
N TYR A 34 -6.47 11.02 1.46
CA TYR A 34 -6.07 10.72 2.82
C TYR A 34 -7.13 11.11 3.86
N GLU A 35 -7.69 12.30 3.75
CA GLU A 35 -8.73 12.76 4.68
C GLU A 35 -10.00 11.88 4.62
N GLY A 36 -10.43 11.48 3.42
CA GLY A 36 -11.56 10.56 3.24
C GLY A 36 -11.28 9.17 3.79
N ASP A 37 -10.06 8.66 3.59
CA ASP A 37 -9.61 7.38 4.14
C ASP A 37 -9.61 7.41 5.68
N ILE A 38 -9.18 8.52 6.30
CA ILE A 38 -9.23 8.73 7.76
C ILE A 38 -10.67 8.74 8.26
N GLN A 39 -11.56 9.51 7.63
CA GLN A 39 -12.97 9.58 8.01
C GLN A 39 -13.65 8.22 7.90
N GLN A 40 -13.40 7.47 6.81
CA GLN A 40 -13.91 6.11 6.64
C GLN A 40 -13.36 5.15 7.71
N SER A 41 -12.08 5.27 8.06
CA SER A 41 -11.46 4.48 9.13
C SER A 41 -12.15 4.74 10.47
N GLU A 42 -12.37 6.00 10.84
CA GLU A 42 -13.07 6.33 12.08
C GLU A 42 -14.53 5.84 12.07
N MET A 43 -15.25 5.99 10.95
CA MET A 43 -16.64 5.50 10.82
C MET A 43 -16.77 3.98 10.94
N SER A 44 -15.74 3.24 10.52
CA SER A 44 -15.75 1.78 10.50
C SER A 44 -15.06 1.13 11.72
N LYS A 45 -14.45 1.94 12.60
CA LYS A 45 -13.65 1.48 13.73
C LYS A 45 -14.38 0.51 14.67
N ASP A 46 -15.64 0.81 14.96
CA ASP A 46 -16.48 0.02 15.87
C ASP A 46 -17.45 -0.93 15.13
N GLN A 47 -17.38 -0.97 13.80
CA GLN A 47 -18.19 -1.89 13.01
C GLN A 47 -17.62 -3.31 13.09
N ALA A 48 -18.51 -4.29 13.22
CA ALA A 48 -18.13 -5.68 13.09
C ALA A 48 -17.54 -5.92 11.70
N PHE A 49 -16.51 -6.75 11.62
CA PHE A 49 -15.91 -7.10 10.33
C PHE A 49 -16.94 -7.83 9.46
N SER A 50 -17.02 -7.45 8.19
CA SER A 50 -17.80 -8.16 7.19
C SER A 50 -17.10 -8.03 5.84
N MET A 51 -16.96 -9.16 5.13
CA MET A 51 -16.35 -9.21 3.82
C MET A 51 -17.09 -10.20 2.94
N THR A 52 -17.34 -9.86 1.68
CA THR A 52 -17.97 -10.77 0.72
C THR A 52 -17.04 -11.04 -0.45
N VAL A 53 -16.82 -12.31 -0.78
CA VAL A 53 -16.06 -12.75 -1.95
C VAL A 53 -16.98 -13.63 -2.80
N GLY A 54 -17.38 -13.13 -3.97
CA GLY A 54 -18.37 -13.80 -4.80
C GLY A 54 -19.71 -13.95 -4.07
N LYS A 55 -20.11 -15.20 -3.77
CA LYS A 55 -21.34 -15.53 -3.03
C LYS A 55 -21.10 -15.83 -1.54
N GLN A 56 -19.86 -15.79 -1.07
CA GLN A 56 -19.50 -16.13 0.31
C GLN A 56 -19.32 -14.87 1.13
N ALA A 57 -20.01 -14.80 2.27
CA ALA A 57 -19.83 -13.75 3.27
C ALA A 57 -18.98 -14.28 4.43
N PHE A 58 -18.13 -13.42 4.97
CA PHE A 58 -17.20 -13.69 6.07
C PHE A 58 -17.38 -12.63 7.14
N GLU A 59 -17.65 -13.05 8.36
CA GLU A 59 -17.77 -12.17 9.54
C GLU A 59 -16.50 -12.16 10.39
N GLN A 60 -15.53 -13.04 10.06
CA GLN A 60 -14.25 -13.13 10.74
C GLN A 60 -13.08 -12.92 9.79
N ARG A 61 -12.13 -12.06 10.20
CA ARG A 61 -10.94 -11.71 9.41
C ARG A 61 -10.06 -12.93 9.09
N ALA A 62 -9.94 -13.86 10.04
CA ALA A 62 -9.13 -15.07 9.87
C ALA A 62 -9.66 -15.96 8.74
N GLU A 63 -10.97 -16.26 8.76
CA GLU A 63 -11.62 -17.11 7.77
C GLU A 63 -11.62 -16.48 6.38
N ALA A 64 -11.91 -15.18 6.32
CA ALA A 64 -11.77 -14.34 5.14
C ALA A 64 -10.35 -14.45 4.54
N GLY A 65 -9.33 -14.29 5.39
CA GLY A 65 -7.92 -14.35 5.00
C GLY A 65 -7.51 -15.72 4.46
N GLU A 66 -7.87 -16.80 5.15
CA GLU A 66 -7.57 -18.16 4.71
C GLU A 66 -8.24 -18.49 3.38
N SER A 67 -9.51 -18.10 3.21
CA SER A 67 -10.25 -18.30 1.97
C SER A 67 -9.58 -17.58 0.79
N LEU A 68 -9.22 -16.31 0.97
CA LEU A 68 -8.49 -15.54 -0.03
C LEU A 68 -7.13 -16.16 -0.35
N HIS A 69 -6.38 -16.62 0.66
CA HIS A 69 -5.08 -17.26 0.46
C HIS A 69 -5.21 -18.51 -0.40
N ARG A 70 -6.23 -19.33 -0.16
CA ARG A 70 -6.52 -20.53 -0.94
C ARG A 70 -6.91 -20.18 -2.38
N LEU A 71 -7.73 -19.15 -2.57
CA LEU A 71 -8.15 -18.68 -3.90
C LEU A 71 -6.95 -18.19 -4.73
N ILE A 72 -6.07 -17.38 -4.13
CA ILE A 72 -4.86 -16.87 -4.79
C ILE A 72 -3.93 -18.04 -5.16
N ARG A 73 -3.74 -18.99 -4.25
CA ARG A 73 -2.89 -20.17 -4.49
C ARG A 73 -3.42 -21.04 -5.62
N HIS A 74 -4.73 -21.23 -5.71
CA HIS A 74 -5.35 -21.96 -6.81
C HIS A 74 -5.11 -21.23 -8.15
N ASN A 75 -5.40 -19.93 -8.22
CA ASN A 75 -5.24 -19.14 -9.44
C ASN A 75 -3.78 -18.97 -9.90
N GLN A 76 -2.80 -19.19 -9.03
CA GLN A 76 -1.37 -19.18 -9.37
C GLN A 76 -0.85 -20.55 -9.83
N ALA A 77 -1.59 -21.62 -9.54
CA ALA A 77 -1.24 -22.97 -9.94
C ALA A 77 -1.82 -23.35 -11.31
N ASP A 78 -2.74 -22.54 -11.82
CA ASP A 78 -3.30 -22.57 -13.19
C ASP A 78 -2.46 -21.71 -14.15
#